data_AF-A0AAW3HWZ4-F1
#
_entry.id   AF-A0AAW3HWZ4-F1
#
_cell.length_a   1.000
_cell.length_b   1.000
_cell.length_c   1.000
_cell.angle_alpha   90.00
_cell.angle_beta   90.00
_cell.angle_gamma   90.00
#
_symmetry.space_group_name_H-M   'P 1'
#
loop_
_entity.id
_entity.type
_entity.pdbx_description
1 polymer ?
#
loop_
_entity_poly.entity_id
_entity_poly.type
_entity_poly.pdbx_seq_one_letter_code
_entity_poly.pdbx_strand_id
1 'polypeptide(L)' 'MMCNGAKFQRWVVSRVGAAPDGVSAQQHAAQFVRNVCGITSRADLDHNAEAATLFHEAVRKPFVDWSGVYD' A
#
# COMPACT_ATOMS: atom_id res chain seq x y z
N MET A 1 6.99 -8.36 -0.01
CA MET A 1 5.79 -9.17 -0.32
C MET A 1 4.59 -8.72 0.53
N MET A 2 4.24 -7.42 0.53
CA MET A 2 3.28 -6.82 1.49
C MET A 2 1.85 -6.65 0.90
N CYS A 3 1.73 -6.37 -0.40
CA CYS A 3 0.45 -6.20 -1.09
C CYS A 3 -0.39 -7.50 -1.23
N ASN A 4 0.24 -8.66 -1.05
CA ASN A 4 -0.46 -9.96 -1.01
C ASN A 4 -1.03 -10.29 0.38
N GLY A 5 -0.67 -9.54 1.42
CA GLY A 5 -1.18 -9.77 2.76
C GLY A 5 -2.65 -9.38 2.87
N ALA A 6 -3.52 -10.32 3.28
CA ALA A 6 -4.94 -10.04 3.50
C ALA A 6 -5.19 -8.90 4.50
N LYS A 7 -4.32 -8.74 5.52
CA LYS A 7 -4.37 -7.61 6.45
C LYS A 7 -4.15 -6.27 5.75
N PHE A 8 -3.13 -6.18 4.89
CA PHE A 8 -2.82 -4.96 4.15
C PHE A 8 -3.95 -4.61 3.18
N GLN A 9 -4.50 -5.61 2.49
CA GLN A 9 -5.66 -5.42 1.61
C GLN A 9 -6.87 -4.87 2.37
N ARG A 10 -7.20 -5.42 3.54
CA ARG A 10 -8.29 -4.90 4.38
C ARG A 10 -8.03 -3.49 4.87
N TRP A 11 -6.79 -3.18 5.24
CA TRP A 11 -6.42 -1.83 5.64
C TRP A 11 -6.58 -0.83 4.49
N VAL A 12 -6.12 -1.17 3.29
CA VAL A 12 -6.35 -0.35 2.09
C VAL A 12 -7.85 -0.15 1.87
N VAL A 13 -8.66 -1.20 2.01
CA VAL A 13 -10.12 -1.09 1.91
C VAL A 13 -10.71 -0.16 2.97
N SER A 14 -10.18 -0.18 4.19
CA SER A 14 -10.59 0.75 5.26
C SER A 14 -10.17 2.21 5.00
N ARG A 15 -9.17 2.46 4.14
CA ARG A 15 -8.64 3.79 3.84
C ARG A 15 -9.27 4.42 2.61
N VAL A 16 -9.38 3.65 1.52
CA VAL A 16 -9.84 4.14 0.21
C VAL A 16 -11.10 3.45 -0.32
N GLY A 17 -11.67 2.51 0.43
CA GLY A 17 -12.87 1.78 0.06
C GLY A 17 -12.59 0.44 -0.61
N ALA A 18 -13.66 -0.31 -0.93
CA ALA A 18 -13.55 -1.62 -1.57
C ALA A 18 -12.92 -1.51 -2.97
N ALA A 19 -12.26 -2.58 -3.42
CA ALA A 19 -11.81 -2.64 -4.80
C ALA A 19 -13.00 -2.59 -5.76
N PRO A 20 -12.90 -1.83 -6.87
CA PRO A 20 -13.96 -1.80 -7.88
C PRO A 20 -14.13 -3.17 -8.53
N ASP A 21 -15.30 -3.38 -9.14
CA ASP A 21 -15.66 -4.64 -9.77
C ASP A 21 -14.65 -5.02 -10.86
N GLY A 22 -14.20 -6.28 -10.86
CA GLY A 22 -13.14 -6.78 -11.75
C GLY A 22 -11.70 -6.45 -11.32
N VAL A 23 -11.49 -5.73 -10.21
CA VAL A 23 -10.14 -5.45 -9.68
C VAL A 23 -9.85 -6.30 -8.45
N SER A 24 -8.83 -7.15 -8.53
CA SER A 24 -8.37 -7.94 -7.39
C SER A 24 -7.87 -7.04 -6.26
N ALA A 25 -8.10 -7.43 -4.99
CA ALA A 25 -7.62 -6.70 -3.82
C ALA A 25 -6.11 -6.39 -3.86
N GLN A 26 -5.32 -7.26 -4.50
CA GLN A 26 -3.88 -7.09 -4.72
C GLN A 26 -3.58 -5.95 -5.69
N GLN A 27 -4.32 -5.86 -6.79
CA GLN A 27 -4.21 -4.78 -7.77
C GLN A 27 -4.64 -3.46 -7.14
N HIS A 28 -5.72 -3.47 -6.36
CA HIS A 28 -6.17 -2.28 -5.64
C HIS A 28 -5.12 -1.79 -4.63
N ALA A 29 -4.57 -2.71 -3.82
CA ALA A 29 -3.50 -2.39 -2.88
C ALA A 29 -2.24 -1.85 -3.58
N ALA A 30 -1.87 -2.40 -4.73
CA ALA A 30 -0.75 -1.89 -5.52
C ALA A 30 -1.05 -0.51 -6.10
N GLN A 31 -2.27 -0.26 -6.57
CA GLN A 31 -2.70 1.05 -7.07
C GLN A 31 -2.67 2.11 -5.98
N PHE A 32 -3.13 1.77 -4.78
CA PHE A 32 -3.07 2.65 -3.62
C PHE A 32 -1.63 3.11 -3.34
N VAL A 33 -0.70 2.15 -3.26
CA VAL A 33 0.72 2.44 -3.04
C VAL A 33 1.29 3.33 -4.15
N ARG A 34 0.97 3.02 -5.41
CA ARG A 34 1.37 3.82 -6.57
C ARG A 34 0.93 5.27 -6.46
N ASN A 35 -0.35 5.48 -6.13
CA ASN A 35 -0.92 6.82 -5.98
C ASN A 35 -0.29 7.60 -4.82
N VAL A 36 -0.10 6.95 -3.67
CA VAL A 36 0.49 7.59 -2.47
C VAL A 36 1.96 7.95 -2.69
N CYS A 37 2.72 7.08 -3.36
CA CYS A 37 4.15 7.28 -3.57
C CYS A 37 4.46 8.06 -4.86
N GLY A 38 3.45 8.41 -5.66
CA GLY A 38 3.63 9.12 -6.93
C GLY A 38 4.34 8.31 -8.01
N ILE A 39 4.26 6.97 -7.96
CA ILE A 39 4.96 6.07 -8.88
C ILE A 39 3.99 5.31 -9.78
N THR A 40 4.43 4.96 -10.99
CA THR A 40 3.62 4.19 -11.95
C THR A 40 3.84 2.68 -11.83
N SER A 41 4.97 2.27 -11.28
CA SER A 41 5.33 0.88 -11.07
C SER A 41 5.90 0.65 -9.67
N ARG A 42 5.65 -0.53 -9.09
CA ARG A 42 6.25 -0.90 -7.80
C ARG A 42 7.76 -1.05 -7.86
N ALA A 43 8.33 -1.29 -9.05
CA ALA A 43 9.77 -1.35 -9.23
C ALA A 43 10.45 -0.01 -8.92
N ASP A 44 9.74 1.12 -9.11
CA ASP A 44 10.25 2.43 -8.70
C ASP A 44 10.46 2.56 -7.20
N LEU A 45 9.78 1.77 -6.35
CA LEU A 45 10.08 1.80 -4.90
C LEU A 45 11.51 1.35 -4.59
N ASP A 46 12.10 0.49 -5.43
CA ASP A 46 13.45 -0.03 -5.23
C ASP A 46 14.50 0.92 -5.82
N HIS A 47 14.14 1.60 -6.92
CA HIS A 47 15.03 2.52 -7.62
C HIS A 47 14.93 3.98 -7.13
N ASN A 48 13.82 4.37 -6.51
CA ASN A 48 13.55 5.73 -6.06
C ASN A 48 13.45 5.79 -4.53
N ALA A 49 14.50 6.30 -3.90
CA ALA A 49 14.58 6.45 -2.44
C ALA A 49 13.50 7.39 -1.86
N GLU A 50 13.04 8.38 -2.63
CA GLU A 50 11.95 9.28 -2.23
C GLU A 50 10.63 8.52 -2.16
N ALA A 51 10.32 7.72 -3.20
CA ALA A 51 9.14 6.88 -3.22
C ALA A 51 9.16 5.82 -2.09
N ALA A 52 10.33 5.26 -1.79
CA ALA A 52 10.52 4.35 -0.66
C ALA A 52 10.26 5.04 0.69
N THR A 53 10.71 6.28 0.84
CA THR A 53 10.48 7.09 2.05
C THR A 53 9.00 7.42 2.21
N LEU A 54 8.35 7.87 1.14
CA LEU A 54 6.91 8.14 1.12
C LEU A 54 6.10 6.89 1.45
N PHE A 55 6.47 5.74 0.89
CA PHE A 55 5.85 4.46 1.24
C PHE A 55 5.98 4.18 2.75
N HIS A 56 7.15 4.42 3.33
CA HIS A 56 7.34 4.22 4.77
C HIS A 56 6.47 5.15 5.62
N GLU A 57 6.54 6.44 5.33
CA GLU A 57 5.86 7.49 6.09
C GLU A 57 4.34 7.40 5.94
N ALA A 58 3.85 7.31 4.69
CA ALA A 58 2.44 7.42 4.37
C ALA A 58 1.69 6.07 4.32
N VAL A 59 2.42 4.95 4.14
CA VAL A 59 1.81 3.62 4.05
C VAL A 59 2.21 2.74 5.24
N ARG A 60 3.49 2.54 5.49
CA ARG A 60 3.96 1.58 6.51
C ARG A 60 3.60 2.02 7.92
N LYS A 61 3.88 3.26 8.31
CA LYS A 61 3.53 3.80 9.65
C LYS A 61 2.04 3.66 9.98
N PRO A 62 1.10 4.18 9.15
CA PRO A 62 -0.31 4.06 9.48
C PRO A 62 -0.87 2.64 9.33
N PHE A 63 -0.26 1.79 8.50
CA PHE A 63 -0.61 0.38 8.48
C PHE A 63 -0.23 -0.31 9.79
N VAL A 64 0.99 -0.05 10.28
CA VAL A 64 1.47 -0.58 11.57
C VAL A 64 0.54 -0.16 12.70
N ASP A 65 0.26 1.15 12.80
CA ASP A 65 -0.66 1.74 13.78
C ASP A 65 -2.04 1.08 13.74
N TRP A 66 -2.64 0.96 12.55
CA TRP A 66 -3.93 0.29 12.39
C TRP A 66 -3.89 -1.21 12.69
N SER A 67 -2.80 -1.89 12.30
CA SER A 67 -2.68 -3.35 12.43
C SER A 67 -2.38 -3.79 13.86
N GLY A 68 -1.95 -2.87 14.72
CA GLY A 68 -1.50 -3.14 16.09
C GLY A 68 -0.25 -3.99 16.18
N VAL A 69 0.41 -4.29 15.06
CA VAL A 69 1.69 -5.01 15.04
C VAL A 69 2.79 -3.97 15.18
N TYR A 70 3.07 -3.59 16.43
CA TYR A 70 4.35 -2.97 16.78
C TYR A 70 5.42 -4.07 16.61
N ASP A 71 6.38 -3.83 15.73
CA ASP A 71 7.60 -4.66 15.62
C ASP A 71 8.40 -4.61 16.93
#